data_AF-A0A3M6V6W3-F1
#
_entry.id   AF-A0A3M6V6W3-F1
#
_cell.length_a   1.000
_cell.length_b   1.000
_cell.length_c   1.000
_cell.angle_alpha   90.00
_cell.angle_beta   90.00
_cell.angle_gamma   90.00
#
_symmetry.space_group_name_H-M   'P 1'
#
loop_
_entity.id
_entity.type
_entity.pdbx_description
1 polymer ?
#
loop_
_entity_poly.entity_id
_entity_poly.type
_entity_poly.pdbx_seq_one_letter_code
_entity_poly.pdbx_strand_id
1 'polypeptide(L)'
;MSVFKFKTIDQVIERANDSVYGLRAGVVTKSIDNAIKISNGIQTVYVNGYDVFDANTPFGGFKDSGIGRENGELGLCNYLQYKTVIMKTRCHNIESREFMYNRMANSRSTTRESLFSGASSRAQKGKNVDNGEQAKRLLEEQNDEQISHLSLQITQLKQLSGSIHSEVVDQNRFLDGMGTEFDNTEGLLGGTMKRLGVMMEQGGSKHMLYLILFVVLVFLLLYFTIRSH
;
A
#
# COMPACT_ATOMS: atom_id res chain seq x y z
N MET A 1 31.16 -3.55 5.84
CA MET A 1 30.54 -4.24 6.99
C MET A 1 31.07 -3.59 8.26
N SER A 2 30.19 -3.07 9.12
CA SER A 2 30.56 -2.39 10.37
C SER A 2 30.08 -3.24 11.55
N VAL A 3 30.90 -3.38 12.59
CA VAL A 3 30.61 -4.23 13.74
C VAL A 3 30.53 -3.38 15.00
N PHE A 4 29.41 -3.48 15.72
CA PHE A 4 29.19 -2.75 16.97
C PHE A 4 28.93 -3.72 18.11
N LYS A 5 29.53 -3.45 19.27
CA LYS A 5 29.24 -4.18 20.51
C LYS A 5 27.99 -3.59 21.17
N PHE A 6 27.24 -4.44 21.84
CA PHE A 6 26.08 -4.06 22.64
C PHE A 6 26.05 -4.89 23.93
N LYS A 7 25.34 -4.39 24.95
CA LYS A 7 25.21 -5.07 26.25
C LYS A 7 23.78 -5.50 26.55
N THR A 8 22.79 -4.73 26.11
CA THR A 8 21.37 -4.97 26.35
C THR A 8 20.61 -5.04 25.04
N ILE A 9 19.50 -5.77 25.03
CA ILE A 9 18.63 -5.89 23.86
C ILE A 9 17.95 -4.56 23.53
N ASP A 10 17.54 -3.80 24.56
CA ASP A 10 16.86 -2.51 24.37
C ASP A 10 17.75 -1.51 23.63
N GLN A 11 19.05 -1.49 23.94
CA GLN A 11 20.04 -0.69 23.21
C GLN A 11 20.14 -1.09 21.73
N VAL A 12 20.01 -2.38 21.42
CA VAL A 12 20.06 -2.86 20.03
C VAL A 12 18.81 -2.43 19.27
N ILE A 13 17.64 -2.52 19.89
CA ILE A 13 16.37 -2.11 19.28
C ILE A 13 16.40 -0.60 18.99
N GLU A 14 16.80 0.21 19.96
CA GLU A 14 16.93 1.67 19.79
C GLU A 14 17.88 2.01 18.63
N ARG A 15 19.09 1.42 18.64
CA ARG A 15 20.09 1.66 17.60
C ARG A 15 19.66 1.14 16.22
N ALA A 16 18.97 0.01 16.16
CA ALA A 16 18.47 -0.52 14.89
C ALA A 16 17.39 0.38 14.28
N ASN A 17 16.57 1.01 15.14
CA ASN A 17 15.54 1.95 14.72
C ASN A 17 16.08 3.37 14.46
N ASP A 18 17.28 3.72 14.93
CA ASP A 18 18.01 4.97 14.61
C ASP A 18 18.65 4.95 13.21
N SER A 19 17.89 4.45 12.23
CA SER A 19 18.25 4.40 10.83
C SER A 19 17.12 5.02 10.03
N VAL A 20 17.45 5.78 8.99
CA VAL A 20 16.46 6.32 8.05
C VAL A 20 15.83 5.19 7.22
N TYR A 21 16.51 4.05 7.12
CA TYR A 21 16.06 2.85 6.40
C TYR A 21 15.51 1.77 7.34
N GLY A 22 14.60 0.94 6.83
CA GLY A 22 13.93 -0.14 7.55
C GLY A 22 13.49 -1.30 6.64
N LEU A 23 14.38 -1.78 5.76
CA LEU A 23 14.03 -2.83 4.80
C LEU A 23 14.07 -4.25 5.39
N ARG A 24 15.20 -4.65 5.98
CA ARG A 24 15.43 -5.99 6.57
C ARG A 24 16.33 -5.89 7.78
N ALA A 25 16.04 -6.69 8.81
CA ALA A 25 16.92 -6.94 9.94
C ALA A 25 17.00 -8.45 10.21
N GLY A 26 18.15 -8.93 10.67
CA GLY A 26 18.37 -10.34 11.01
C GLY A 26 18.74 -10.49 12.49
N VAL A 27 18.15 -11.47 13.17
CA VAL A 27 18.40 -11.78 14.57
C VAL A 27 18.78 -13.25 14.69
N VAL A 28 19.89 -13.52 15.38
CA VAL A 28 20.31 -14.88 15.71
C VAL A 28 20.29 -15.03 17.22
N THR A 29 19.42 -15.89 17.74
CA THR A 29 19.22 -16.08 19.18
C THR A 29 18.72 -17.49 19.47
N LYS A 30 19.10 -18.04 20.63
CA LYS A 30 18.54 -19.30 21.15
C LYS A 30 17.31 -19.09 22.03
N SER A 31 17.13 -17.89 22.60
CA SER A 31 15.99 -17.56 23.46
C SER A 31 14.82 -17.05 22.63
N ILE A 32 13.65 -17.65 22.84
CA ILE A 32 12.41 -17.27 22.18
C ILE A 32 11.86 -15.94 22.69
N ASP A 33 12.02 -15.65 23.98
CA ASP A 33 11.58 -14.38 24.59
C ASP A 33 12.33 -13.20 23.96
N ASN A 34 13.64 -13.38 23.73
CA ASN A 34 14.45 -12.37 23.05
C ASN A 34 14.05 -12.23 21.58
N ALA A 35 13.75 -13.32 20.88
CA ALA A 35 13.28 -13.27 19.50
C ALA A 35 11.98 -12.46 19.39
N ILE A 36 11.00 -12.75 20.25
CA ILE A 36 9.70 -12.05 20.27
C ILE A 36 9.88 -10.58 20.67
N LYS A 37 10.71 -10.30 21.70
CA LYS A 37 10.99 -8.93 22.13
C LYS A 37 11.59 -8.10 21.00
N ILE A 38 12.55 -8.67 20.27
CA ILE A 38 13.22 -7.96 19.17
C ILE A 38 12.28 -7.85 17.96
N SER A 39 11.53 -8.89 17.60
CA SER A 39 10.60 -8.85 16.47
C SER A 39 9.47 -7.84 16.68
N ASN A 40 9.05 -7.60 17.92
CA ASN A 40 8.06 -6.59 18.22
C ASN A 40 8.65 -5.16 18.26
N GLY A 41 9.95 -5.04 18.54
CA GLY A 41 10.63 -3.74 18.63
C GLY A 41 11.19 -3.23 17.30
N ILE A 42 11.40 -4.10 16.31
CA ILE A 42 12.00 -3.77 15.01
C ILE A 42 11.01 -4.12 13.89
N GLN A 43 10.97 -3.30 12.86
CA GLN A 43 9.90 -3.28 11.87
C GLN A 43 9.85 -4.53 10.95
N THR A 44 10.96 -4.88 10.28
CA THR A 44 11.07 -6.11 9.46
C THR A 44 12.21 -6.97 9.98
N VAL A 45 11.91 -8.18 10.47
CA VAL A 45 12.90 -9.04 11.15
C VAL A 45 12.84 -10.48 10.65
N TYR A 46 14.01 -11.08 10.40
CA TYR A 46 14.22 -12.51 10.22
C TYR A 46 14.89 -13.10 11.46
N VAL A 47 14.34 -14.16 12.03
CA VAL A 47 14.86 -14.82 13.23
C VAL A 47 15.48 -16.16 12.85
N ASN A 48 16.75 -16.38 13.20
CA ASN A 48 17.50 -17.63 12.96
C ASN A 48 17.56 -18.10 11.50
N GLY A 49 17.30 -17.18 10.59
CA GLY A 49 17.44 -17.32 9.15
C GLY A 49 17.61 -15.91 8.57
N TYR A 50 18.08 -15.82 7.34
CA TYR A 50 18.19 -14.55 6.64
C TYR A 50 17.75 -14.76 5.21
N ASP A 51 16.96 -13.83 4.68
CA ASP A 51 16.52 -13.85 3.29
C ASP A 51 15.67 -15.08 2.91
N VAL A 52 14.93 -15.63 3.87
CA VAL A 52 13.97 -16.70 3.61
C VAL A 52 12.68 -16.07 3.10
N PHE A 53 12.39 -16.25 1.81
CA PHE A 53 11.18 -15.74 1.15
C PHE A 53 10.21 -16.87 0.83
N ASP A 54 8.94 -16.59 1.07
CA ASP A 54 7.82 -17.35 0.55
C ASP A 54 6.98 -16.44 -0.33
N ALA A 55 6.41 -16.98 -1.41
CA ALA A 55 5.59 -16.20 -2.36
C ALA A 55 4.34 -15.59 -1.69
N ASN A 56 3.87 -16.17 -0.58
CA ASN A 56 2.73 -15.67 0.18
C ASN A 56 3.12 -14.68 1.29
N THR A 57 4.42 -14.51 1.58
CA THR A 57 4.87 -13.60 2.65
C THR A 57 5.03 -12.18 2.10
N PRO A 58 4.28 -11.19 2.63
CA PRO A 58 4.39 -9.80 2.17
C PRO A 58 5.82 -9.26 2.36
N PHE A 59 6.40 -8.77 1.29
CA PHE A 59 7.73 -8.17 1.26
C PHE A 59 7.63 -6.65 1.15
N GLY A 60 8.32 -5.90 2.00
CA GLY A 60 8.37 -4.45 1.89
C GLY A 60 9.14 -3.80 3.04
N GLY A 61 9.62 -2.60 2.79
CA GLY A 61 10.36 -1.81 3.75
C GLY A 61 9.47 -0.87 4.56
N PHE A 62 10.08 -0.25 5.54
CA PHE A 62 9.52 0.87 6.28
C PHE A 62 10.41 2.10 6.08
N LYS A 63 9.88 3.29 6.41
CA LYS A 63 10.55 4.59 6.24
C LYS A 63 10.97 4.79 4.77
N ASP A 64 12.16 5.30 4.53
CA ASP A 64 12.66 5.58 3.17
C ASP A 64 13.00 4.29 2.40
N SER A 65 12.79 3.10 2.99
CA SER A 65 12.94 1.83 2.28
C SER A 65 11.76 1.47 1.39
N GLY A 66 10.72 2.30 1.33
CA GLY A 66 9.63 2.19 0.37
C GLY A 66 8.24 2.21 0.99
N ILE A 67 7.24 2.22 0.12
CA ILE A 67 5.81 2.24 0.47
C ILE A 67 5.15 1.03 -0.17
N GLY A 68 4.16 0.46 0.54
CA GLY A 68 3.44 -0.71 0.08
C GLY A 68 4.12 -2.02 0.44
N ARG A 69 3.56 -3.11 -0.09
CA ARG A 69 4.06 -4.47 0.07
C ARG A 69 3.95 -5.19 -1.27
N GLU A 70 4.95 -5.98 -1.60
CA GLU A 70 4.92 -6.96 -2.69
C GLU A 70 4.64 -8.35 -2.12
N ASN A 71 4.33 -9.33 -2.97
CA ASN A 71 4.00 -10.71 -2.61
C ASN A 71 2.75 -10.88 -1.72
N GLY A 72 2.27 -12.11 -1.63
CA GLY A 72 1.05 -12.46 -0.90
C GLY A 72 -0.18 -11.67 -1.38
N GLU A 73 -1.24 -11.72 -0.56
CA GLU A 73 -2.48 -11.01 -0.84
C GLU A 73 -2.28 -9.49 -0.83
N LEU A 74 -1.45 -8.97 0.09
CA LEU A 74 -1.18 -7.53 0.19
C LEU A 74 -0.48 -6.98 -1.06
N GLY A 75 0.37 -7.77 -1.72
CA GLY A 75 0.97 -7.40 -3.00
C GLY A 75 -0.05 -7.29 -4.12
N LEU A 76 -1.00 -8.24 -4.20
CA LEU A 76 -2.06 -8.23 -5.20
C LEU A 76 -2.98 -7.01 -5.07
N CYS A 77 -3.27 -6.57 -3.84
CA CYS A 77 -4.09 -5.38 -3.58
C CYS A 77 -3.56 -4.12 -4.28
N ASN A 78 -2.24 -3.99 -4.48
CA ASN A 78 -1.67 -2.84 -5.19
C ASN A 78 -2.00 -2.81 -6.68
N TYR A 79 -2.34 -3.96 -7.27
CA TYR A 79 -2.71 -4.11 -8.68
C TYR A 79 -4.23 -4.12 -8.91
N LEU A 80 -5.03 -4.08 -7.84
CA LEU A 80 -6.49 -4.12 -7.89
C LEU A 80 -7.07 -2.72 -7.69
N GLN A 81 -8.13 -2.39 -8.43
CA GLN A 81 -8.88 -1.15 -8.26
C GLN A 81 -10.30 -1.44 -7.77
N TYR A 82 -10.67 -0.90 -6.61
CA TYR A 82 -12.03 -1.04 -6.08
C TYR A 82 -13.01 -0.14 -6.82
N LYS A 83 -14.14 -0.71 -7.25
CA LYS A 83 -15.27 0.02 -7.82
C LYS A 83 -16.51 -0.19 -6.96
N THR A 84 -16.97 0.88 -6.30
CA THR A 84 -18.21 0.85 -5.52
C THR A 84 -19.39 1.25 -6.41
N VAL A 85 -20.43 0.42 -6.45
CA VAL A 85 -21.67 0.70 -7.18
C VAL A 85 -22.83 0.72 -6.18
N ILE A 86 -23.48 1.88 -6.06
CA ILE A 86 -24.67 2.05 -5.21
C ILE A 86 -25.89 2.13 -6.11
N MET A 87 -26.77 1.14 -6.00
CA MET A 87 -28.00 1.08 -6.78
C MET A 87 -29.22 1.22 -5.87
N LYS A 88 -30.00 2.27 -6.09
CA LYS A 88 -31.32 2.39 -5.50
C LYS A 88 -32.29 1.50 -6.29
N THR A 89 -32.61 0.33 -5.74
CA THR A 89 -33.64 -0.53 -6.33
C THR A 89 -35.01 0.14 -6.17
N ARG A 90 -35.84 0.08 -7.22
CA ARG A 90 -37.24 0.50 -7.10
C ARG A 90 -37.95 -0.50 -6.20
N CYS A 91 -38.57 -0.02 -5.13
CA CYS A 91 -39.51 -0.82 -4.37
C CYS A 91 -40.79 -0.94 -5.22
N HIS A 92 -41.06 -2.12 -5.79
CA HIS A 92 -42.35 -2.39 -6.43
C HIS A 92 -43.41 -2.44 -5.32
N ASN A 93 -44.50 -1.68 -5.48
CA ASN A 93 -45.57 -1.39 -4.53
C ASN A 93 -45.22 -0.48 -3.34
N ILE A 94 -45.61 0.80 -3.48
CA ILE A 94 -45.58 1.81 -2.42
C ILE A 94 -46.59 1.47 -1.30
N GLU A 95 -47.70 0.81 -1.61
CA GLU A 95 -48.71 0.40 -0.61
C GLU A 95 -48.24 -0.75 0.31
N SER A 96 -47.36 -1.63 -0.20
CA SER A 96 -46.80 -2.72 0.60
C SER A 96 -45.72 -2.23 1.58
N ARG A 97 -45.18 -1.01 1.44
CA ARG A 97 -44.17 -0.46 2.35
C ARG A 97 -44.76 -0.02 3.68
N GLU A 98 -45.89 0.66 3.69
CA GLU A 98 -46.63 0.97 4.93
C GLU A 98 -47.06 -0.31 5.64
N PHE A 99 -47.59 -1.29 4.88
CA PHE A 99 -47.98 -2.59 5.44
C PHE A 99 -46.78 -3.38 6.00
N MET A 100 -45.65 -3.44 5.28
CA MET A 100 -44.45 -4.14 5.75
C MET A 100 -43.73 -3.38 6.86
N TYR A 101 -43.68 -2.06 6.81
CA TYR A 101 -43.15 -1.21 7.87
C TYR A 101 -43.98 -1.36 9.15
N ASN A 102 -45.31 -1.27 9.06
CA ASN A 102 -46.20 -1.47 10.20
C ASN A 102 -46.20 -2.92 10.69
N ARG A 103 -46.07 -3.92 9.81
CA ARG A 103 -45.93 -5.34 10.20
C ARG A 103 -44.58 -5.65 10.85
N MET A 104 -43.48 -5.07 10.38
CA MET A 104 -42.16 -5.20 11.00
C MET A 104 -42.05 -4.41 12.31
N ALA A 105 -42.66 -3.23 12.40
CA ALA A 105 -42.74 -2.44 13.62
C ALA A 105 -43.60 -3.15 14.68
N ASN A 106 -44.78 -3.66 14.30
CA ASN A 106 -45.61 -4.46 15.22
C ASN A 106 -44.95 -5.77 15.62
N SER A 107 -44.27 -6.47 14.69
CA SER A 107 -43.57 -7.72 15.01
C SER A 107 -42.38 -7.47 15.95
N ARG A 108 -41.62 -6.37 15.77
CA ARG A 108 -40.55 -6.01 16.71
C ARG A 108 -41.09 -5.61 18.09
N SER A 109 -42.25 -4.96 18.15
CA SER A 109 -42.93 -4.64 19.40
C SER A 109 -43.38 -5.90 20.14
N THR A 110 -44.09 -6.82 19.46
CA THR A 110 -44.57 -8.07 20.05
C THR A 110 -43.43 -9.03 20.41
N THR A 111 -42.38 -9.12 19.59
CA THR A 111 -41.20 -9.94 19.90
C THR A 111 -40.42 -9.39 21.10
N ARG A 112 -40.28 -8.05 21.22
CA ARG A 112 -39.69 -7.42 22.41
C ARG A 112 -40.56 -7.63 23.65
N GLU A 113 -41.87 -7.43 23.56
CA GLU A 113 -42.78 -7.68 24.69
C GLU A 113 -42.79 -9.15 25.12
N SER A 114 -42.75 -10.11 24.18
CA SER A 114 -42.65 -11.54 24.54
C SER A 114 -41.30 -11.92 25.15
N LEU A 115 -40.21 -11.26 24.74
CA LEU A 115 -38.86 -11.47 25.30
C LEU A 115 -38.71 -10.87 26.70
N PHE A 116 -39.43 -9.78 27.02
CA PHE A 116 -39.32 -9.08 28.31
C PHE A 116 -40.48 -9.36 29.29
N SER A 117 -41.65 -9.83 28.82
CA SER A 117 -42.78 -10.21 29.70
C SER A 117 -42.51 -11.48 30.52
N GLY A 118 -41.65 -12.37 30.03
CA GLY A 118 -41.18 -13.54 30.79
C GLY A 118 -40.29 -13.19 31.99
N ALA A 119 -39.71 -11.98 32.02
CA ALA A 119 -38.89 -11.50 33.14
C ALA A 119 -39.73 -10.77 34.22
N SER A 120 -40.97 -10.36 33.90
CA SER A 120 -41.79 -9.54 34.79
C SER A 120 -42.73 -10.33 35.71
N SER A 121 -42.91 -11.64 35.51
CA SER A 121 -43.78 -12.46 36.37
C SER A 121 -43.16 -12.80 37.75
N ARG A 122 -41.96 -12.27 38.07
CA ARG A 122 -41.34 -12.42 39.39
C ARG A 122 -41.10 -11.11 40.15
N ALA A 123 -41.57 -9.97 39.68
CA ALA A 123 -41.40 -8.69 40.40
C ALA A 123 -42.74 -8.10 40.81
N GLN A 124 -42.92 -7.99 42.13
CA GLN A 124 -44.04 -7.41 42.84
C GLN A 124 -44.47 -6.04 42.30
N LYS A 125 -45.79 -5.89 42.14
CA LYS A 125 -46.64 -4.89 42.81
C LYS A 125 -45.92 -3.59 43.25
N GLY A 126 -46.07 -2.54 42.44
CA GLY A 126 -46.10 -1.15 42.90
C GLY A 126 -44.83 -0.33 42.66
N LYS A 127 -45.05 0.84 42.03
CA LYS A 127 -44.12 1.96 41.77
C LYS A 127 -43.20 1.80 40.55
N ASN A 128 -42.95 2.94 39.90
CA ASN A 128 -41.95 3.22 38.86
C ASN A 128 -42.41 3.14 37.39
N VAL A 129 -43.29 4.07 37.00
CA VAL A 129 -43.37 4.55 35.60
C VAL A 129 -42.10 5.36 35.23
N ASP A 130 -41.36 5.88 36.22
CA ASP A 130 -40.20 6.76 36.06
C ASP A 130 -38.90 6.03 35.63
N ASN A 131 -38.73 4.75 36.00
CA ASN A 131 -37.50 4.00 35.70
C ASN A 131 -37.39 3.59 34.22
N GLY A 132 -38.52 3.42 33.53
CA GLY A 132 -38.54 3.06 32.11
C GLY A 132 -38.18 4.23 31.20
N GLU A 133 -38.61 5.45 31.55
CA GLU A 133 -38.22 6.66 30.83
C GLU A 133 -36.75 7.01 31.08
N GLN A 134 -36.24 6.85 32.31
CA GLN A 134 -34.81 7.06 32.60
C GLN A 134 -33.92 6.09 31.81
N ALA A 135 -34.25 4.79 31.80
CA ALA A 135 -33.48 3.80 31.03
C ALA A 135 -33.50 4.09 29.52
N LYS A 136 -34.64 4.57 29.00
CA LYS A 136 -34.77 4.96 27.60
C LYS A 136 -33.94 6.20 27.26
N ARG A 137 -33.94 7.23 28.13
CA ARG A 137 -33.12 8.44 27.95
C ARG A 137 -31.63 8.14 28.00
N LEU A 138 -31.19 7.27 28.91
CA LEU A 138 -29.79 6.83 28.98
C LEU A 138 -29.34 6.08 27.72
N LEU A 139 -30.23 5.29 27.11
CA LEU A 139 -29.96 4.58 25.85
C LEU A 139 -29.98 5.51 24.62
N GLU A 140 -30.86 6.50 24.61
CA GLU A 140 -30.89 7.53 23.56
C GLU A 140 -29.64 8.42 23.62
N GLU A 141 -29.22 8.82 24.82
CA GLU A 141 -28.00 9.59 25.05
C GLU A 141 -26.73 8.83 24.61
N GLN A 142 -26.65 7.52 24.90
CA GLN A 142 -25.57 6.67 24.39
C GLN A 142 -25.56 6.52 22.87
N ASN A 143 -26.73 6.38 22.25
CA ASN A 143 -26.82 6.30 20.80
C ASN A 143 -26.40 7.62 20.15
N ASP A 144 -26.79 8.76 20.72
CA ASP A 144 -26.40 10.09 20.24
C ASP A 144 -24.89 10.31 20.37
N GLU A 145 -24.27 9.81 21.46
CA GLU A 145 -22.82 9.83 21.65
C GLU A 145 -22.10 8.98 20.58
N GLN A 146 -22.59 7.77 20.30
CA GLN A 146 -22.04 6.91 19.25
C GLN A 146 -22.20 7.49 17.85
N ILE A 147 -23.35 8.12 17.56
CA ILE A 147 -23.60 8.81 16.28
C ILE A 147 -22.62 9.98 16.11
N SER A 148 -22.35 10.74 17.17
CA SER A 148 -21.39 11.85 17.13
C SER A 148 -19.96 11.38 16.83
N HIS A 149 -19.54 10.27 17.44
CA HIS A 149 -18.22 9.68 17.22
C HIS A 149 -18.07 9.18 15.78
N LEU A 150 -19.09 8.50 15.25
CA LEU A 150 -19.13 8.06 13.85
C LEU A 150 -19.05 9.25 12.87
N SER A 151 -19.74 10.35 13.16
CA SER A 151 -19.69 11.57 12.34
C SER A 151 -18.29 12.20 12.29
N LEU A 152 -17.59 12.20 13.43
CA LEU A 152 -16.22 12.69 13.51
C LEU A 152 -15.24 11.81 12.70
N GLN A 153 -15.40 10.49 12.78
CA GLN A 153 -14.63 9.54 11.96
C GLN A 153 -14.89 9.74 10.46
N ILE A 154 -16.16 9.94 10.06
CA ILE A 154 -16.52 10.21 8.66
C ILE A 154 -15.92 11.54 8.17
N THR A 155 -15.86 12.55 9.04
CA THR A 155 -15.26 13.86 8.72
C THR A 155 -13.75 13.74 8.52
N GLN A 156 -13.05 12.98 9.35
CA GLN A 156 -11.62 12.68 9.18
C GLN A 156 -11.36 11.91 7.88
N LEU A 157 -12.18 10.90 7.59
CA LEU A 157 -12.11 10.16 6.33
C LEU A 157 -12.35 11.04 5.11
N LYS A 158 -13.28 12.01 5.21
CA LYS A 158 -13.56 12.99 4.15
C LYS A 158 -12.39 13.93 3.91
N GLN A 159 -11.68 14.34 4.96
CA GLN A 159 -10.45 15.13 4.83
C GLN A 159 -9.34 14.32 4.16
N LEU A 160 -9.12 13.08 4.61
CA LEU A 160 -8.12 12.18 4.02
C LEU A 160 -8.39 11.91 2.53
N SER A 161 -9.65 11.64 2.17
CA SER A 161 -10.05 11.47 0.78
C SER A 161 -9.86 12.74 -0.04
N GLY A 162 -10.00 13.92 0.57
CA GLY A 162 -9.70 15.20 -0.08
C GLY A 162 -8.21 15.36 -0.38
N SER A 163 -7.35 15.01 0.59
CA SER A 163 -5.90 15.05 0.45
C SER A 163 -5.40 14.11 -0.65
N ILE A 164 -5.91 12.87 -0.68
CA ILE A 164 -5.59 11.89 -1.72
C ILE A 164 -6.03 12.41 -3.09
N HIS A 165 -7.19 13.06 -3.17
CA HIS A 165 -7.68 13.61 -4.45
C HIS A 165 -6.77 14.73 -4.99
N SER A 166 -6.31 15.65 -4.13
CA SER A 166 -5.34 16.67 -4.56
C SER A 166 -3.99 16.07 -4.93
N GLU A 167 -3.52 15.08 -4.17
CA GLU A 167 -2.24 14.41 -4.43
C GLU A 167 -2.24 13.65 -5.77
N VAL A 168 -3.33 12.96 -6.11
CA VAL A 168 -3.47 12.28 -7.42
C VAL A 168 -3.49 13.29 -8.58
N VAL A 169 -4.07 14.47 -8.38
CA VAL A 169 -4.04 15.55 -9.38
C VAL A 169 -2.62 16.12 -9.53
N ASP A 170 -1.89 16.27 -8.43
CA ASP A 170 -0.50 16.75 -8.45
C ASP A 170 0.46 15.71 -9.06
N GLN A 171 0.25 14.42 -8.81
CA GLN A 171 0.98 13.32 -9.46
C GLN A 171 0.72 13.28 -10.98
N ASN A 172 -0.53 13.53 -11.41
CA ASN A 172 -0.83 13.64 -12.84
C ASN A 172 -0.17 14.86 -13.48
N ARG A 173 -0.10 16.01 -12.79
CA ARG A 173 0.69 17.16 -13.27
C ARG A 173 2.18 16.87 -13.36
N PHE A 174 2.72 16.10 -12.41
CA PHE A 174 4.13 15.68 -12.45
C PHE A 174 4.41 14.77 -13.65
N LEU A 175 3.50 13.84 -13.97
CA LEU A 175 3.59 12.99 -15.16
C LEU A 175 3.50 13.78 -16.47
N ASP A 176 2.64 14.80 -16.56
CA ASP A 176 2.61 15.71 -17.72
C ASP A 176 3.93 16.50 -17.87
N GLY A 177 4.51 16.92 -16.75
CA GLY A 177 5.84 17.55 -16.72
C GLY A 177 6.95 16.62 -17.24
N MET A 178 6.94 15.35 -16.81
CA MET A 178 7.86 14.34 -17.35
C MET A 178 7.67 14.11 -18.85
N GLY A 179 6.44 14.12 -19.37
CA GLY A 179 6.16 14.04 -20.80
C GLY A 179 6.85 15.14 -21.58
N THR A 180 6.77 16.38 -21.11
CA THR A 180 7.47 17.51 -21.75
C THR A 180 9.00 17.42 -21.68
N GLU A 181 9.57 16.87 -20.60
CA GLU A 181 11.02 16.62 -20.52
C GLU A 181 11.47 15.48 -21.46
N PHE A 182 10.62 14.47 -21.65
CA PHE A 182 10.87 13.36 -22.57
C PHE A 182 10.85 13.83 -24.04
N ASP A 183 9.89 14.68 -24.41
CA ASP A 183 9.80 15.28 -25.76
C ASP A 183 11.01 16.18 -26.07
N ASN A 184 11.46 16.97 -25.09
CA ASN A 184 12.69 17.77 -25.23
C ASN A 184 13.94 16.89 -25.39
N THR A 185 13.97 15.71 -24.78
CA THR A 185 15.04 14.73 -24.93
C THR A 185 14.99 14.01 -26.27
N GLU A 186 13.81 13.71 -26.80
CA GLU A 186 13.61 13.23 -28.19
C GLU A 186 14.09 14.26 -29.22
N GLY A 187 13.83 15.56 -29.00
CA GLY A 187 14.34 16.64 -29.85
C GLY A 187 15.87 16.67 -29.93
N LEU A 188 16.54 16.42 -28.79
CA LEU A 188 18.01 16.36 -28.71
C LEU A 188 18.56 15.09 -29.40
N LEU A 189 17.97 13.93 -29.11
CA LEU A 189 18.38 12.63 -29.65
C LEU A 189 18.08 12.49 -31.15
N GLY A 190 16.99 13.09 -31.62
CA GLY A 190 16.61 13.16 -33.03
C GLY A 190 17.63 13.92 -33.86
N GLY A 191 18.27 14.96 -33.30
CA GLY A 191 19.37 15.68 -33.94
C GLY A 191 20.61 14.79 -34.16
N THR A 192 20.98 13.99 -33.16
CA THR A 192 22.06 12.99 -33.27
C THR A 192 21.70 11.85 -34.22
N MET A 193 20.49 11.29 -34.16
CA MET A 193 20.05 10.24 -35.08
C MET A 193 20.03 10.71 -36.54
N LYS A 194 19.61 11.96 -36.77
CA LYS A 194 19.63 12.56 -38.12
C LYS A 194 21.05 12.77 -38.64
N ARG A 195 21.99 13.20 -37.78
CA ARG A 195 23.41 13.29 -38.13
C ARG A 195 24.05 11.91 -38.37
N LEU A 196 23.68 10.91 -37.58
CA LEU A 196 24.10 9.51 -37.77
C LEU A 196 23.58 8.94 -39.09
N GLY A 197 22.33 9.24 -39.47
CA GLY A 197 21.74 8.84 -40.75
C GLY A 197 22.48 9.46 -41.94
N VAL A 198 22.77 10.76 -41.89
CA VAL A 198 23.55 11.46 -42.94
C VAL A 198 24.98 10.92 -43.02
N MET A 199 25.57 10.51 -41.90
CA MET A 199 26.89 9.86 -41.89
C MET A 199 26.84 8.43 -42.48
N MET A 200 25.76 7.68 -42.27
CA MET A 200 25.57 6.36 -42.91
C MET A 200 25.36 6.47 -44.42
N GLU A 201 24.64 7.51 -44.89
CA GLU A 201 24.47 7.75 -46.33
C GLU A 201 25.73 8.31 -47.00
N GLN A 202 26.59 9.04 -46.28
CA GLN A 202 27.88 9.55 -46.77
C GLN A 202 29.04 8.53 -46.71
N GLY A 203 28.73 7.22 -46.68
CA GLY A 203 29.69 6.12 -46.81
C GLY A 203 30.38 6.08 -48.18
N GLY A 204 31.21 7.09 -48.47
CA GLY A 204 32.02 7.15 -49.67
C GLY A 204 33.01 5.99 -49.69
N SER A 205 32.96 5.19 -50.76
CA SER A 205 33.70 3.94 -51.01
C SER A 205 35.21 4.03 -50.69
N LYS A 206 35.76 5.24 -50.70
CA LYS A 206 37.16 5.56 -50.39
C LYS A 206 37.52 5.25 -48.93
N HIS A 207 36.68 5.61 -47.96
CA HIS A 207 36.97 5.37 -46.54
C HIS A 207 36.89 3.87 -46.17
N MET A 208 35.96 3.15 -46.80
CA MET A 208 35.88 1.70 -46.68
C MET A 208 37.12 1.00 -47.27
N LEU A 209 37.65 1.50 -48.39
CA LEU A 209 38.89 0.99 -49.00
C LEU A 209 40.11 1.20 -48.09
N TYR A 210 40.24 2.37 -47.45
CA TYR A 210 41.36 2.64 -46.53
C TYR A 210 41.33 1.73 -45.31
N LEU A 211 40.15 1.41 -44.77
CA LEU A 211 40.02 0.50 -43.63
C LEU A 211 40.47 -0.93 -44.00
N ILE A 212 40.06 -1.42 -45.17
CA ILE A 212 40.47 -2.75 -45.66
C ILE A 212 41.99 -2.80 -45.90
N LEU A 213 42.56 -1.75 -46.51
CA LEU A 213 44.00 -1.66 -46.76
C LEU A 213 44.80 -1.64 -45.44
N PHE A 214 44.29 -0.93 -44.43
CA PHE A 214 44.90 -0.91 -43.09
C PHE A 214 44.91 -2.31 -42.43
N VAL A 215 43.79 -3.04 -42.49
CA VAL A 215 43.71 -4.40 -41.93
C VAL A 215 44.70 -5.34 -42.64
N VAL A 216 44.77 -5.29 -43.97
CA VAL A 216 45.72 -6.11 -44.75
C VAL A 216 47.18 -5.78 -44.40
N LEU A 217 47.51 -4.50 -44.21
CA LEU A 217 48.85 -4.06 -43.82
C LEU A 217 49.25 -4.61 -42.44
N VAL A 218 48.34 -4.59 -41.47
CA VAL A 218 48.58 -5.15 -40.13
C VAL A 218 48.81 -6.67 -40.22
N PHE A 219 48.02 -7.39 -41.03
CA PHE A 219 48.22 -8.83 -41.24
C PHE A 219 49.56 -9.13 -41.92
N LEU A 220 50.00 -8.32 -42.88
CA LEU A 220 51.31 -8.47 -43.51
C LEU A 220 52.46 -8.23 -42.53
N LEU A 221 52.35 -7.21 -41.67
CA LEU A 221 53.34 -6.96 -40.63
C LEU A 221 53.41 -8.11 -39.62
N LEU A 222 52.27 -8.65 -39.20
CA LEU A 222 52.21 -9.82 -38.32
C LEU A 222 52.82 -11.05 -38.99
N TYR A 223 52.49 -11.29 -40.26
CA TYR A 223 53.08 -12.39 -41.04
C TYR A 223 54.60 -12.27 -41.14
N PHE A 224 55.11 -11.07 -41.46
CA PHE A 224 56.55 -10.83 -41.54
C PHE A 224 57.25 -11.03 -40.20
N THR A 225 56.63 -10.56 -39.10
CA THR A 225 57.18 -10.71 -37.75
C THR A 225 57.27 -12.19 -37.36
N ILE A 226 56.22 -12.97 -37.64
CA ILE A 226 56.17 -14.42 -37.36
C ILE A 226 57.14 -15.21 -38.24
N ARG A 227 57.38 -14.78 -39.48
CA ARG A 227 58.32 -15.45 -40.40
C ARG A 227 59.78 -15.07 -40.20
N SER A 228 60.06 -13.92 -39.58
CA SER A 228 61.43 -13.49 -39.25
C SER A 228 62.00 -14.15 -37.99
N HIS A 229 61.16 -14.88 -37.25
CA HIS A 229 61.49 -15.58 -36.03
C HIS A 229 61.49 -17.10 -36.24
#